data_AF-A0A8X7CG93-F1
#
_entry.id   AF-A0A8X7CG93-F1
#
_cell.length_a   1.000
_cell.length_b   1.000
_cell.length_c   1.000
_cell.angle_alpha   90.00
_cell.angle_beta   90.00
_cell.angle_gamma   90.00
#
_symmetry.space_group_name_H-M   'P 1'
#
loop_
_entity.id
_entity.type
_entity.pdbx_description
1 polymer ?
#
loop_
_entity_poly.entity_id
_entity_poly.type
_entity_poly.pdbx_seq_one_letter_code
_entity_poly.pdbx_strand_id
1 'polypeptide(L)'
;MEDNAVLSAMIEIKGRRELSMQDTKLPVAAQCFAIELIGILFSNEDFFISYKESTILTEFSTAARKISVFTSPPSIQASVVHCFIDLAKHPRGILWLNEKDLIPFAYSHFTSYLVSKSAFEFFETALFNWESSETSSLSMEEQSALNTILEKIVVDLLDKIRYKDEDMIVQDNNCSRCISALKRCSEIPNVRRVIDKNPDVKVNISKYFQRLVKEDDVDREILSFISTVLKSDGVSEFLLRDCINSLLSKSFFASAITLMGFILSVPGRYASISTKHIQLLIMPLQILSGNIAVGEDIFHLPLNKVCDSMTKAIRVKVDCTKIVISSLLALADVTQLMDLEVLHFPSFSIVITV
;
A
#
# COMPACT_ATOMS: atom_id res chain seq x y z
N MET A 1 14.64 3.33 -69.21
CA MET A 1 13.66 4.41 -68.99
C MET A 1 12.94 4.28 -67.63
N GLU A 2 13.39 3.40 -66.71
CA GLU A 2 12.69 3.14 -65.44
C GLU A 2 13.31 3.84 -64.21
N ASP A 3 14.53 4.38 -64.30
CA ASP A 3 15.20 5.06 -63.16
C ASP A 3 14.68 6.47 -62.85
N ASN A 4 13.80 7.02 -63.69
CA ASN A 4 13.29 8.39 -63.50
C ASN A 4 11.98 8.43 -62.68
N ALA A 5 11.27 7.30 -62.56
CA ALA A 5 9.99 7.24 -61.84
C ALA A 5 10.18 7.25 -60.32
N VAL A 6 11.24 6.60 -59.81
CA VAL A 6 11.56 6.55 -58.38
C VAL A 6 12.08 7.90 -57.90
N LEU A 7 12.92 8.57 -58.70
CA LEU A 7 13.44 9.90 -58.36
C LEU A 7 12.33 10.97 -58.41
N SER A 8 11.43 10.90 -59.40
CA SER A 8 10.24 11.76 -59.44
C SER A 8 9.28 11.50 -58.26
N ALA A 9 9.08 10.24 -57.85
CA ALA A 9 8.27 9.92 -56.68
C ALA A 9 8.92 10.41 -55.36
N MET A 10 10.25 10.31 -55.23
CA MET A 10 10.96 10.83 -54.05
C MET A 10 10.97 12.36 -53.99
N ILE A 11 11.07 13.04 -55.14
CA ILE A 11 10.95 14.51 -55.22
C ILE A 11 9.51 14.96 -54.96
N GLU A 12 8.50 14.22 -55.41
CA GLU A 12 7.10 14.52 -55.14
C GLU A 12 6.74 14.27 -53.65
N ILE A 13 7.32 13.23 -53.02
CA ILE A 13 7.19 12.98 -51.56
C ILE A 13 7.90 14.08 -50.75
N LYS A 14 9.05 14.57 -51.23
CA LYS A 14 9.80 15.65 -50.57
C LYS A 14 9.09 17.02 -50.74
N GLY A 15 8.57 17.30 -51.94
CA GLY A 15 7.78 18.50 -52.22
C GLY A 15 6.40 18.52 -51.54
N ARG A 16 5.78 17.36 -51.32
CA ARG A 16 4.55 17.25 -50.51
C ARG A 16 4.80 17.37 -49.01
N ARG A 17 5.99 16.99 -48.51
CA ARG A 17 6.38 17.20 -47.10
C ARG A 17 6.64 18.67 -46.77
N GLU A 18 7.07 19.47 -47.74
CA GLU A 18 7.28 20.91 -47.55
C GLU A 18 5.99 21.73 -47.62
N LEU A 19 4.86 21.14 -48.04
CA LEU A 19 3.55 21.82 -48.18
C LEU A 19 2.50 21.45 -47.12
N SER A 20 2.85 20.67 -46.10
CA SER A 20 2.02 20.58 -44.89
C SER A 20 2.87 20.33 -43.63
N MET A 21 3.78 21.25 -43.31
CA MET A 21 4.09 21.53 -41.90
C MET A 21 2.91 22.27 -41.25
N GLN A 22 1.75 21.64 -41.26
CA GLN A 22 0.84 21.78 -40.13
C GLN A 22 1.32 20.74 -39.12
N ASP A 23 1.56 21.17 -37.89
CA ASP A 23 1.87 20.35 -36.73
C ASP A 23 0.83 19.24 -36.53
N THR A 24 0.84 18.18 -37.34
CA THR A 24 0.09 16.97 -37.05
C THR A 24 0.85 16.23 -35.97
N LYS A 25 0.67 16.69 -34.72
CA LYS A 25 0.98 15.89 -33.54
C LYS A 25 0.39 14.49 -33.78
N LEU A 26 1.22 13.46 -33.59
CA LEU A 26 0.78 12.07 -33.64
C LEU A 26 -0.49 11.90 -32.81
N PRO A 27 -1.47 11.09 -33.24
CA PRO A 27 -2.64 10.79 -32.43
C PRO A 27 -2.23 10.29 -31.04
N VAL A 28 -2.97 10.67 -29.99
CA VAL A 28 -2.69 10.29 -28.59
C VAL A 28 -2.49 8.78 -28.45
N ALA A 29 -3.33 7.97 -29.11
CA ALA A 29 -3.21 6.52 -29.10
C ALA A 29 -1.88 6.02 -29.69
N ALA A 30 -1.39 6.64 -30.76
CA ALA A 30 -0.11 6.29 -31.38
C ALA A 30 1.08 6.66 -30.46
N GLN A 31 0.98 7.77 -29.73
CA GLN A 31 1.98 8.14 -28.72
C GLN A 31 2.00 7.16 -27.55
N CYS A 32 0.83 6.83 -26.99
CA CYS A 32 0.69 5.84 -25.92
C CYS A 32 1.29 4.48 -26.34
N PHE A 33 0.91 3.98 -27.51
CA PHE A 33 1.42 2.72 -28.05
C PHE A 33 2.95 2.71 -28.23
N ALA A 34 3.52 3.79 -28.78
CA ALA A 34 4.96 3.90 -28.95
C ALA A 34 5.70 3.88 -27.61
N ILE A 35 5.17 4.57 -26.58
CA ILE A 35 5.76 4.59 -25.24
C ILE A 35 5.69 3.20 -24.58
N GLU A 36 4.53 2.53 -24.67
CA GLU A 36 4.36 1.18 -24.10
C GLU A 36 5.26 0.15 -24.80
N LEU A 37 5.45 0.26 -26.12
CA LEU A 37 6.35 -0.62 -26.86
C LEU A 37 7.81 -0.47 -26.39
N ILE A 38 8.24 0.76 -26.07
CA ILE A 38 9.55 1.00 -25.45
C ILE A 38 9.63 0.28 -24.11
N GLY A 39 8.63 0.42 -23.25
CA GLY A 39 8.57 -0.31 -21.97
C GLY A 39 8.74 -1.82 -22.15
N ILE A 40 7.93 -2.43 -23.01
CA ILE A 40 7.96 -3.87 -23.28
C ILE A 40 9.35 -4.32 -23.75
N LEU A 41 9.95 -3.62 -24.72
CA LEU A 41 11.26 -3.98 -25.26
C LEU A 41 12.36 -3.94 -24.18
N PHE A 42 12.35 -2.90 -23.35
CA PHE A 42 13.38 -2.66 -22.33
C PHE A 42 13.06 -3.30 -20.97
N SER A 43 11.95 -4.03 -20.86
CA SER A 43 11.61 -4.84 -19.69
C SER A 43 12.50 -6.08 -19.54
N ASN A 44 13.10 -6.55 -20.64
CA ASN A 44 14.10 -7.61 -20.62
C ASN A 44 15.48 -7.02 -20.24
N GLU A 45 16.08 -7.54 -19.17
CA GLU A 45 17.33 -7.00 -18.63
C GLU A 45 18.50 -7.09 -19.63
N ASP A 46 18.67 -8.23 -20.32
CA ASP A 46 19.77 -8.41 -21.29
C ASP A 46 19.67 -7.43 -22.46
N PHE A 47 18.45 -7.24 -22.98
CA PHE A 47 18.17 -6.24 -24.01
C PHE A 47 18.43 -4.83 -23.48
N PHE A 48 17.98 -4.54 -22.26
CA PHE A 48 18.21 -3.25 -21.62
C PHE A 48 19.70 -2.95 -21.48
N ILE A 49 20.50 -3.86 -20.93
CA ILE A 49 21.96 -3.69 -20.78
C ILE A 49 22.62 -3.41 -22.13
N SER A 50 22.22 -4.16 -23.17
CA SER A 50 22.78 -4.04 -24.52
C SER A 50 22.45 -2.71 -25.21
N TYR A 51 21.33 -2.09 -24.86
CA TYR A 51 20.78 -0.94 -25.58
C TYR A 51 20.44 0.27 -24.69
N LYS A 52 20.94 0.32 -23.44
CA LYS A 52 20.67 1.41 -22.49
C LYS A 52 21.12 2.79 -22.97
N GLU A 53 22.12 2.83 -23.84
CA GLU A 53 22.66 4.04 -24.49
C GLU A 53 22.04 4.32 -25.88
N SER A 54 20.98 3.61 -26.25
CA SER A 54 20.33 3.81 -27.55
C SER A 54 19.69 5.19 -27.68
N THR A 55 19.58 5.67 -28.92
CA THR A 55 18.87 6.91 -29.26
C THR A 55 17.40 6.85 -28.80
N ILE A 56 16.76 5.68 -28.87
CA ILE A 56 15.37 5.47 -28.46
C ILE A 56 15.18 5.82 -26.97
N LEU A 57 16.01 5.27 -26.08
CA LEU A 57 15.91 5.57 -24.65
C LEU A 57 16.32 7.01 -24.31
N THR A 58 17.28 7.56 -25.06
CA THR A 58 17.71 8.95 -24.90
C THR A 58 16.57 9.93 -25.25
N GLU A 59 15.91 9.71 -26.39
CA GLU A 59 14.76 10.49 -26.83
C GLU A 59 13.57 10.31 -25.89
N PHE A 60 13.30 9.07 -25.45
CA PHE A 60 12.27 8.77 -24.45
C PHE A 60 12.50 9.55 -23.15
N SER A 61 13.69 9.49 -22.56
CA SER A 61 13.98 10.21 -21.31
C SER A 61 13.82 11.73 -21.46
N THR A 62 14.13 12.27 -22.64
CA THR A 62 13.97 13.69 -22.95
C THR A 62 12.50 14.05 -23.12
N ALA A 63 11.71 13.19 -23.77
CA ALA A 63 10.27 13.38 -23.93
C ALA A 63 9.54 13.25 -22.58
N ALA A 64 9.85 12.22 -21.79
CA ALA A 64 9.27 11.98 -20.47
C ALA A 64 9.44 13.18 -19.53
N ARG A 65 10.61 13.82 -19.51
CA ARG A 65 10.84 15.05 -18.71
C ARG A 65 10.04 16.27 -19.17
N LYS A 66 9.64 16.32 -20.44
CA LYS A 66 8.83 17.40 -21.01
C LYS A 66 7.33 17.17 -20.84
N ILE A 67 6.94 15.92 -20.59
CA ILE A 67 5.55 15.58 -20.25
C ILE A 67 5.29 16.16 -18.87
N SER A 68 4.53 17.26 -18.81
CA SER A 68 4.10 17.83 -17.54
C SER A 68 2.71 17.35 -17.18
N VAL A 69 2.45 17.23 -15.87
CA VAL A 69 1.15 16.87 -15.28
C VAL A 69 0.02 17.81 -15.75
N PHE A 70 0.36 19.04 -16.17
CA PHE A 70 -0.59 20.08 -16.55
C PHE A 70 -0.80 20.25 -18.06
N THR A 71 0.06 19.67 -18.90
CA THR A 71 0.04 19.92 -20.36
C THR A 71 -0.22 18.69 -21.21
N SER A 72 -0.12 17.49 -20.63
CA SER A 72 -0.28 16.23 -21.37
C SER A 72 -1.56 15.50 -20.99
N PRO A 73 -2.23 14.81 -21.93
CA PRO A 73 -3.36 13.93 -21.63
C PRO A 73 -3.01 12.88 -20.55
N PRO A 74 -3.92 12.57 -19.60
CA PRO A 74 -3.68 11.55 -18.57
C PRO A 74 -3.31 10.17 -19.11
N SER A 75 -3.78 9.80 -20.31
CA SER A 75 -3.41 8.54 -20.95
C SER A 75 -1.92 8.48 -21.33
N ILE A 76 -1.35 9.59 -21.82
CA ILE A 76 0.07 9.66 -22.15
C ILE A 76 0.91 9.60 -20.88
N GLN A 77 0.50 10.33 -19.84
CA GLN A 77 1.16 10.28 -18.53
C GLN A 77 1.16 8.85 -17.97
N ALA A 78 0.02 8.15 -18.04
CA ALA A 78 -0.09 6.77 -17.61
C ALA A 78 0.81 5.82 -18.43
N SER A 79 0.84 5.93 -19.76
CA SER A 79 1.74 5.13 -20.59
C SER A 79 3.22 5.35 -20.25
N VAL A 80 3.64 6.58 -19.93
CA VAL A 80 5.01 6.85 -19.46
C VAL A 80 5.30 6.11 -18.15
N VAL A 81 4.37 6.17 -17.20
CA VAL A 81 4.52 5.46 -15.93
C VAL A 81 4.51 3.94 -16.13
N HIS A 82 3.70 3.41 -17.05
CA HIS A 82 3.76 1.99 -17.44
C HIS A 82 5.11 1.61 -18.04
N CYS A 83 5.71 2.46 -18.88
CA CYS A 83 7.07 2.24 -19.34
C CYS A 83 8.06 2.22 -18.16
N PHE A 84 7.86 3.03 -17.11
CA PHE A 84 8.69 2.97 -15.91
C PHE A 84 8.47 1.68 -15.11
N ILE A 85 7.23 1.19 -15.01
CA ILE A 85 6.92 -0.13 -14.41
C ILE A 85 7.72 -1.22 -15.12
N ASP A 86 7.67 -1.23 -16.45
CA ASP A 86 8.38 -2.22 -17.25
C ASP A 86 9.90 -2.17 -17.06
N LEU A 87 10.48 -0.97 -17.00
CA LEU A 87 11.90 -0.78 -16.69
C LEU A 87 12.24 -1.15 -15.24
N ALA A 88 11.33 -0.94 -14.30
CA ALA A 88 11.53 -1.26 -12.89
C ALA A 88 11.45 -2.75 -12.58
N LYS A 89 11.16 -3.61 -13.56
CA LYS A 89 11.15 -5.08 -13.38
C LYS A 89 12.52 -5.65 -13.04
N HIS A 90 13.61 -4.93 -13.30
CA HIS A 90 14.98 -5.31 -12.94
C HIS A 90 15.74 -4.15 -12.27
N PRO A 91 16.79 -4.43 -11.47
CA PRO A 91 17.50 -3.41 -10.70
C PRO A 91 18.20 -2.35 -11.56
N ARG A 92 18.75 -2.73 -12.72
CA ARG A 92 19.50 -1.83 -13.62
C ARG A 92 18.60 -0.78 -14.26
N GLY A 93 17.34 -1.11 -14.53
CA GLY A 93 16.34 -0.17 -15.02
C GLY A 93 15.97 0.87 -13.96
N ILE A 94 15.85 0.46 -12.69
CA ILE A 94 15.60 1.40 -11.57
C ILE A 94 16.76 2.40 -11.44
N LEU A 95 18.00 1.91 -11.48
CA LEU A 95 19.20 2.77 -11.45
C LEU A 95 19.20 3.77 -12.61
N TRP A 96 18.90 3.31 -13.83
CA TRP A 96 18.82 4.19 -15.00
C TRP A 96 17.70 5.23 -14.89
N LEU A 97 16.52 4.85 -14.40
CA LEU A 97 15.42 5.79 -14.15
C LEU A 97 15.85 6.89 -13.17
N ASN A 98 16.64 6.54 -12.15
CA ASN A 98 17.20 7.51 -11.21
C ASN A 98 18.27 8.40 -11.86
N GLU A 99 19.22 7.82 -12.62
CA GLU A 99 20.25 8.55 -13.36
C GLU A 99 19.66 9.59 -14.33
N LYS A 100 18.50 9.29 -14.93
CA LYS A 100 17.80 10.19 -15.84
C LYS A 100 16.84 11.16 -15.16
N ASP A 101 16.75 11.12 -13.82
CA ASP A 101 15.85 11.94 -13.00
C ASP A 101 14.36 11.74 -13.37
N LEU A 102 13.99 10.50 -13.68
CA LEU A 102 12.63 10.12 -14.11
C LEU A 102 11.76 9.60 -12.97
N ILE A 103 12.39 9.08 -11.91
CA ILE A 103 11.69 8.61 -10.71
C ILE A 103 10.82 9.71 -10.07
N PRO A 104 11.27 10.98 -9.92
CA PRO A 104 10.44 12.09 -9.45
C PRO A 104 9.14 12.31 -10.24
N PHE A 105 9.09 11.93 -11.52
CA PHE A 105 7.87 12.06 -12.32
C PHE A 105 6.78 11.10 -11.81
N ALA A 106 7.12 9.87 -11.43
CA ALA A 106 6.19 8.95 -10.79
C ALA A 106 5.69 9.49 -9.43
N TYR A 107 6.48 10.35 -8.78
CA TYR A 107 6.09 11.05 -7.56
C TYR A 107 5.27 12.33 -7.80
N SER A 108 5.43 12.98 -8.95
CA SER A 108 4.85 14.30 -9.20
C SER A 108 3.35 14.21 -9.48
N HIS A 109 2.57 14.68 -8.50
CA HIS A 109 1.13 15.01 -8.56
C HIS A 109 0.17 14.02 -9.26
N PHE A 110 -0.60 13.30 -8.46
CA PHE A 110 -1.69 12.41 -8.89
C PHE A 110 -2.96 13.19 -9.26
N THR A 111 -3.00 13.84 -10.42
CA THR A 111 -4.18 14.61 -10.84
C THR A 111 -5.29 13.75 -11.44
N SER A 112 -4.97 12.53 -11.89
CA SER A 112 -5.92 11.58 -12.48
C SER A 112 -5.85 10.22 -11.80
N TYR A 113 -7.01 9.58 -11.63
CA TYR A 113 -7.13 8.19 -11.13
C TYR A 113 -6.20 7.24 -11.89
N LEU A 114 -6.17 7.34 -13.23
CA LEU A 114 -5.40 6.46 -14.10
C LEU A 114 -3.89 6.57 -13.86
N VAL A 115 -3.38 7.80 -13.80
CA VAL A 115 -1.95 8.07 -13.56
C VAL A 115 -1.56 7.65 -12.15
N SER A 116 -2.43 7.93 -11.17
CA SER A 116 -2.20 7.53 -9.78
C SER A 116 -2.04 6.02 -9.65
N LYS A 117 -2.97 5.23 -10.22
CA LYS A 117 -2.93 3.77 -10.18
C LYS A 117 -1.61 3.21 -10.73
N SER A 118 -1.18 3.73 -11.89
CA SER A 118 0.06 3.29 -12.55
C SER A 118 1.29 3.64 -11.71
N ALA A 119 1.30 4.80 -11.05
CA ALA A 119 2.44 5.20 -10.21
C ALA A 119 2.58 4.31 -8.97
N PHE A 120 1.48 3.86 -8.37
CA PHE A 120 1.53 2.92 -7.26
C PHE A 120 2.06 1.55 -7.69
N GLU A 121 1.64 1.06 -8.85
CA GLU A 121 2.16 -0.18 -9.44
C GLU A 121 3.66 -0.08 -9.75
N PHE A 122 4.14 1.09 -10.17
CA PHE A 122 5.59 1.36 -10.31
C PHE A 122 6.32 1.21 -8.98
N PHE A 123 5.82 1.82 -7.89
CA PHE A 123 6.48 1.71 -6.59
C PHE A 123 6.50 0.28 -6.07
N GLU A 124 5.40 -0.45 -6.20
CA GLU A 124 5.34 -1.87 -5.83
C GLU A 124 6.40 -2.67 -6.59
N THR A 125 6.45 -2.53 -7.92
CA THR A 125 7.41 -3.21 -8.78
C THR A 125 8.86 -2.89 -8.40
N ALA A 126 9.16 -1.61 -8.16
CA ALA A 126 10.49 -1.18 -7.76
C ALA A 126 10.89 -1.75 -6.38
N LEU A 127 9.98 -1.73 -5.40
CA LEU A 127 10.26 -2.24 -4.05
C LEU A 127 10.47 -3.75 -4.01
N PHE A 128 9.75 -4.53 -4.83
CA PHE A 128 9.98 -5.99 -4.93
C PHE A 128 11.39 -6.35 -5.40
N ASN A 129 12.06 -5.45 -6.13
CA ASN A 129 13.45 -5.68 -6.54
C ASN A 129 14.44 -5.61 -5.39
N TRP A 130 14.08 -5.06 -4.22
CA TRP A 130 15.00 -4.89 -3.08
C TRP A 130 15.55 -6.23 -2.53
N GLU A 131 14.81 -7.31 -2.68
CA GLU A 131 15.22 -8.65 -2.22
C GLU A 131 15.44 -9.63 -3.37
N SER A 132 15.37 -9.15 -4.62
CA SER A 132 15.60 -10.01 -5.77
C SER A 132 17.04 -10.52 -5.79
N SER A 133 17.22 -11.78 -6.18
CA SER A 133 18.54 -12.36 -6.43
C SER A 133 19.35 -11.58 -7.45
N GLU A 134 18.69 -10.83 -8.33
CA GLU A 134 19.30 -9.99 -9.37
C GLU A 134 20.13 -8.84 -8.78
N THR A 135 19.78 -8.32 -7.60
CA THR A 135 20.56 -7.29 -6.90
C THR A 135 21.98 -7.74 -6.57
N SER A 136 22.19 -9.05 -6.35
CA SER A 136 23.51 -9.61 -6.05
C SER A 136 24.48 -9.51 -7.23
N SER A 137 23.97 -9.34 -8.46
CA SER A 137 24.76 -9.17 -9.68
C SER A 137 25.29 -7.75 -9.89
N LEU A 138 24.83 -6.79 -9.08
CA LEU A 138 25.26 -5.41 -9.11
C LEU A 138 26.58 -5.21 -8.34
N SER A 139 27.36 -4.21 -8.74
CA SER A 139 28.51 -3.76 -7.94
C SER A 139 28.08 -3.20 -6.59
N MET A 140 28.98 -3.15 -5.61
CA MET A 140 28.67 -2.60 -4.28
C MET A 140 28.17 -1.14 -4.33
N GLU A 141 28.69 -0.35 -5.27
CA GLU A 141 28.29 1.05 -5.49
C GLU A 141 26.85 1.13 -6.02
N GLU A 142 26.52 0.31 -7.01
CA GLU A 142 25.16 0.20 -7.56
C GLU A 142 24.16 -0.31 -6.53
N GLN A 143 24.52 -1.31 -5.72
CA GLN A 143 23.67 -1.81 -4.63
C GLN A 143 23.38 -0.71 -3.60
N SER A 144 24.40 0.07 -3.22
CA SER A 144 24.25 1.21 -2.29
C SER A 144 23.33 2.30 -2.85
N ALA A 145 23.51 2.65 -4.14
CA ALA A 145 22.65 3.60 -4.83
C ALA A 145 21.20 3.11 -4.90
N LEU A 146 20.99 1.84 -5.29
CA LEU A 146 19.66 1.23 -5.35
C LEU A 146 18.98 1.23 -3.97
N ASN A 147 19.69 0.84 -2.91
CA ASN A 147 19.17 0.87 -1.55
C ASN A 147 18.69 2.28 -1.16
N THR A 148 19.46 3.31 -1.52
CA THR A 148 19.10 4.71 -1.24
C THR A 148 17.83 5.12 -1.99
N ILE A 149 17.70 4.72 -3.26
CA ILE A 149 16.52 4.99 -4.09
C ILE A 149 15.29 4.34 -3.46
N LEU A 150 15.37 3.04 -3.13
CA LEU A 150 14.27 2.25 -2.59
C LEU A 150 13.86 2.74 -1.19
N GLU A 151 14.80 3.13 -0.34
CA GLU A 151 14.50 3.77 0.94
C GLU A 151 13.75 5.09 0.74
N LYS A 152 14.18 5.92 -0.22
CA LYS A 152 13.49 7.15 -0.58
C LYS A 152 12.07 6.88 -1.07
N ILE A 153 11.84 5.81 -1.85
CA ILE A 153 10.50 5.41 -2.29
C ILE A 153 9.58 5.15 -1.09
N VAL A 154 10.05 4.38 -0.12
CA VAL A 154 9.28 4.09 1.10
C VAL A 154 9.00 5.39 1.86
N VAL A 155 10.00 6.24 2.06
CA VAL A 155 9.83 7.53 2.75
C VAL A 155 8.83 8.44 2.03
N ASP A 156 8.88 8.54 0.71
CA ASP A 156 7.97 9.37 -0.08
C ASP A 156 6.52 8.83 -0.03
N LEU A 157 6.34 7.50 -0.04
CA LEU A 157 5.03 6.86 0.16
C LEU A 157 4.47 7.19 1.56
N LEU A 158 5.32 7.12 2.58
CA LEU A 158 4.96 7.46 3.96
C LEU A 158 4.61 8.95 4.11
N ASP A 159 5.36 9.82 3.46
CA ASP A 159 5.11 11.26 3.46
C ASP A 159 3.81 11.61 2.75
N LYS A 160 3.39 10.84 1.75
CA LYS A 160 2.08 11.02 1.11
C LYS A 160 0.90 10.52 1.96
N ILE A 161 1.17 9.74 3.02
CA ILE A 161 0.19 9.43 4.06
C ILE A 161 0.09 10.59 5.07
N ARG A 162 1.01 11.59 5.03
CA ARG A 162 0.91 12.80 5.85
C ARG A 162 -0.31 13.61 5.42
N TYR A 163 -1.25 13.67 6.34
CA TYR A 163 -2.46 14.44 6.21
C TYR A 163 -2.16 15.95 6.31
N LYS A 164 -2.61 16.72 5.31
CA LYS A 164 -2.80 18.18 5.40
C LYS A 164 -4.29 18.44 5.26
N ASP A 165 -4.86 19.24 6.15
CA ASP A 165 -6.30 19.55 6.29
C ASP A 165 -7.02 20.12 5.03
N GLU A 166 -6.38 20.14 3.86
CA GLU A 166 -6.87 20.80 2.65
C GLU A 166 -7.13 19.78 1.52
N ASP A 167 -8.37 19.77 1.00
CA ASP A 167 -8.93 18.92 -0.07
C ASP A 167 -9.13 17.42 0.24
N MET A 168 -10.32 17.12 0.79
CA MET A 168 -10.65 15.85 1.44
C MET A 168 -10.78 14.61 0.53
N ILE A 169 -11.23 14.70 -0.72
CA ILE A 169 -11.61 13.51 -1.53
C ILE A 169 -10.43 12.95 -2.34
N VAL A 170 -9.61 13.83 -2.93
CA VAL A 170 -8.46 13.41 -3.74
C VAL A 170 -7.33 12.85 -2.86
N GLN A 171 -7.19 13.38 -1.64
CA GLN A 171 -6.23 12.87 -0.67
C GLN A 171 -6.59 11.47 -0.15
N ASP A 172 -7.87 11.13 0.03
CA ASP A 172 -8.28 9.81 0.54
C ASP A 172 -7.91 8.67 -0.41
N ASN A 173 -8.15 8.87 -1.71
CA ASN A 173 -7.79 7.90 -2.74
C ASN A 173 -6.27 7.71 -2.88
N ASN A 174 -5.48 8.74 -2.57
CA ASN A 174 -4.03 8.66 -2.64
C ASN A 174 -3.45 8.01 -1.36
N CYS A 175 -3.96 8.35 -0.18
CA CYS A 175 -3.60 7.69 1.08
C CYS A 175 -3.92 6.20 1.04
N SER A 176 -5.13 5.82 0.62
CA SER A 176 -5.54 4.41 0.49
C SER A 176 -4.58 3.61 -0.39
N ARG A 177 -4.17 4.18 -1.53
CA ARG A 177 -3.22 3.50 -2.42
C ARG A 177 -1.79 3.46 -1.91
N CYS A 178 -1.29 4.52 -1.25
CA CYS A 178 0.00 4.47 -0.55
C CYS A 178 0.02 3.34 0.46
N ILE A 179 -1.09 3.20 1.19
CA ILE A 179 -1.28 2.15 2.20
C ILE A 179 -1.33 0.77 1.55
N SER A 180 -2.06 0.59 0.45
CA SER A 180 -2.07 -0.65 -0.31
C SER A 180 -0.68 -1.04 -0.82
N ALA A 181 0.08 -0.09 -1.38
CA ALA A 181 1.42 -0.35 -1.90
C ALA A 181 2.39 -0.76 -0.77
N LEU A 182 2.39 -0.01 0.34
CA LEU A 182 3.21 -0.34 1.51
C LEU A 182 2.80 -1.68 2.12
N LYS A 183 1.50 -2.00 2.16
CA LYS A 183 1.01 -3.30 2.62
C LYS A 183 1.64 -4.43 1.83
N ARG A 184 1.57 -4.38 0.50
CA ARG A 184 2.10 -5.41 -0.39
C ARG A 184 3.62 -5.57 -0.27
N CYS A 185 4.33 -4.49 0.07
CA CYS A 185 5.78 -4.49 0.19
C CYS A 185 6.29 -4.66 1.64
N SER A 186 5.43 -4.59 2.66
CA SER A 186 5.84 -4.63 4.08
C SER A 186 6.34 -5.99 4.57
N GLU A 187 6.16 -7.03 3.77
CA GLU A 187 6.79 -8.34 3.98
C GLU A 187 8.29 -8.33 3.68
N ILE A 188 8.78 -7.36 2.92
CA ILE A 188 10.20 -7.16 2.60
C ILE A 188 10.92 -6.60 3.85
N PRO A 189 11.81 -7.36 4.54
CA PRO A 189 12.60 -6.89 5.68
C PRO A 189 13.14 -5.47 5.59
N ASN A 190 13.68 -5.06 4.44
CA ASN A 190 14.24 -3.71 4.26
C ASN A 190 13.18 -2.61 4.34
N VAL A 191 12.02 -2.82 3.69
CA VAL A 191 10.88 -1.88 3.72
C VAL A 191 10.36 -1.76 5.15
N ARG A 192 10.16 -2.90 5.83
CA ARG A 192 9.73 -2.95 7.23
C ARG A 192 10.65 -2.15 8.15
N ARG A 193 11.96 -2.32 8.00
CA ARG A 193 12.97 -1.59 8.78
C ARG A 193 12.85 -0.07 8.59
N VAL A 194 12.57 0.41 7.38
CA VAL A 194 12.38 1.85 7.10
C VAL A 194 11.10 2.36 7.76
N ILE A 195 10.01 1.61 7.65
CA ILE A 195 8.72 1.93 8.29
C ILE A 195 8.88 2.02 9.81
N ASP A 196 9.53 1.03 10.43
CA ASP A 196 9.69 0.95 11.89
C ASP A 196 10.54 2.10 12.46
N LYS A 197 11.55 2.57 11.70
CA LYS A 197 12.42 3.69 12.07
C LYS A 197 11.74 5.05 11.97
N ASN A 198 10.60 5.16 11.28
CA ASN A 198 9.96 6.44 11.04
C ASN A 198 8.76 6.66 11.99
N PRO A 199 8.91 7.50 13.04
CA PRO A 199 7.87 7.66 14.07
C PRO A 199 6.60 8.35 13.56
N ASP A 200 6.73 9.22 12.56
CA ASP A 200 5.60 9.97 11.99
C ASP A 200 4.61 9.04 11.30
N VAL A 201 5.09 7.91 10.78
CA VAL A 201 4.25 6.89 10.15
C VAL A 201 3.18 6.39 11.11
N LYS A 202 3.58 6.08 12.35
CA LYS A 202 2.66 5.57 13.38
C LYS A 202 1.56 6.60 13.65
N VAL A 203 1.92 7.89 13.74
CA VAL A 203 0.97 8.99 13.94
C VAL A 203 0.05 9.16 12.73
N ASN A 204 0.57 9.11 11.51
CA ASN A 204 -0.21 9.31 10.28
C ASN A 204 -1.15 8.14 9.99
N ILE A 205 -0.70 6.90 10.23
CA ILE A 205 -1.56 5.71 10.17
C ILE A 205 -2.69 5.82 11.18
N SER A 206 -2.39 6.24 12.42
CA SER A 206 -3.43 6.46 13.46
C SER A 206 -4.47 7.51 13.02
N LYS A 207 -4.02 8.65 12.48
CA LYS A 207 -4.92 9.70 11.96
C LYS A 207 -5.77 9.23 10.78
N TYR A 208 -5.15 8.54 9.82
CA TYR A 208 -5.85 7.97 8.67
C TYR A 208 -6.90 6.95 9.13
N PHE A 209 -6.53 6.08 10.06
CA PHE A 209 -7.42 5.12 10.67
C PHE A 209 -8.63 5.81 11.35
N GLN A 210 -8.40 6.82 12.21
CA GLN A 210 -9.48 7.55 12.87
C GLN A 210 -10.51 8.15 11.89
N ARG A 211 -10.08 8.55 10.69
CA ARG A 211 -10.95 9.06 9.62
C ARG A 211 -11.79 7.95 8.99
N LEU A 212 -11.20 6.82 8.66
CA LEU A 212 -11.93 5.67 8.10
C LEU A 212 -13.02 5.18 9.03
N VAL A 213 -12.74 5.22 10.33
CA VAL A 213 -13.70 4.90 11.39
C VAL A 213 -14.85 5.94 11.47
N LYS A 214 -14.99 6.91 10.56
CA LYS A 214 -16.19 7.78 10.49
C LYS A 214 -17.30 7.17 9.65
N GLU A 215 -16.99 6.18 8.81
CA GLU A 215 -17.96 5.41 8.05
C GLU A 215 -18.09 4.04 8.75
N ASP A 216 -19.31 3.52 8.85
CA ASP A 216 -19.70 2.36 9.69
C ASP A 216 -19.09 1.01 9.24
N ASP A 217 -18.01 1.06 8.46
CA ASP A 217 -17.27 -0.08 7.94
C ASP A 217 -15.77 0.21 8.00
N VAL A 218 -15.04 -0.59 8.76
CA VAL A 218 -13.58 -0.51 8.79
C VAL A 218 -13.09 -1.50 7.76
N ASP A 219 -12.66 -0.96 6.62
CA ASP A 219 -12.16 -1.75 5.50
C ASP A 219 -11.14 -2.81 5.98
N ARG A 220 -11.42 -4.07 5.64
CA ARG A 220 -10.52 -5.21 5.90
C ARG A 220 -9.13 -4.97 5.34
N GLU A 221 -8.99 -4.20 4.26
CA GLU A 221 -7.70 -3.85 3.69
C GLU A 221 -6.84 -3.02 4.64
N ILE A 222 -7.45 -2.07 5.36
CA ILE A 222 -6.78 -1.24 6.37
C ILE A 222 -6.47 -2.03 7.63
N LEU A 223 -7.40 -2.87 8.11
CA LEU A 223 -7.12 -3.77 9.24
C LEU A 223 -5.98 -4.74 8.92
N SER A 224 -5.95 -5.24 7.69
CA SER A 224 -4.89 -6.10 7.20
C SER A 224 -3.59 -5.34 6.97
N PHE A 225 -3.60 -4.08 6.52
CA PHE A 225 -2.38 -3.25 6.45
C PHE A 225 -1.81 -2.96 7.83
N ILE A 226 -2.68 -2.54 8.76
CA ILE A 226 -2.31 -2.36 10.16
C ILE A 226 -1.70 -3.67 10.64
N SER A 227 -2.34 -4.83 10.41
CA SER A 227 -1.77 -6.14 10.71
C SER A 227 -0.39 -6.39 10.06
N THR A 228 -0.17 -6.09 8.78
CA THR A 228 1.13 -6.33 8.14
C THR A 228 2.22 -5.40 8.67
N VAL A 229 1.90 -4.14 8.94
CA VAL A 229 2.78 -3.22 9.68
C VAL A 229 3.05 -3.77 11.09
N LEU A 230 2.05 -4.41 11.71
CA LEU A 230 2.10 -5.02 13.05
C LEU A 230 2.75 -6.40 13.15
N LYS A 231 3.05 -7.06 12.03
CA LYS A 231 3.78 -8.33 11.99
C LYS A 231 5.29 -8.16 12.21
N SER A 232 5.79 -6.93 12.32
CA SER A 232 7.17 -6.66 12.74
C SER A 232 7.26 -6.57 14.26
N ASP A 233 8.33 -7.12 14.85
CA ASP A 233 8.65 -7.02 16.29
C ASP A 233 8.85 -5.57 16.79
N GLY A 234 8.64 -4.55 15.94
CA GLY A 234 8.93 -3.13 16.19
C GLY A 234 7.71 -2.22 16.40
N VAL A 235 6.47 -2.74 16.37
CA VAL A 235 5.31 -1.85 16.53
C VAL A 235 5.01 -1.54 17.98
N SER A 236 5.01 -0.24 18.26
CA SER A 236 4.68 0.32 19.57
C SER A 236 3.25 -0.08 19.97
N GLU A 237 3.12 -0.65 21.17
CA GLU A 237 1.83 -0.92 21.83
C GLU A 237 0.92 0.33 21.89
N PHE A 238 1.52 1.52 21.84
CA PHE A 238 0.80 2.80 21.77
C PHE A 238 -0.06 2.92 20.50
N LEU A 239 0.48 2.58 19.32
CA LEU A 239 -0.27 2.67 18.06
C LEU A 239 -1.48 1.73 18.07
N LEU A 240 -1.28 0.53 18.61
CA LEU A 240 -2.33 -0.47 18.76
C LEU A 240 -3.45 0.00 19.65
N ARG A 241 -3.07 0.49 20.82
CA ARG A 241 -3.97 1.07 21.80
C ARG A 241 -4.80 2.20 21.18
N ASP A 242 -4.16 3.10 20.42
CA ASP A 242 -4.84 4.22 19.77
C ASP A 242 -5.87 3.77 18.73
N CYS A 243 -5.52 2.79 17.88
CA CYS A 243 -6.43 2.25 16.88
C CYS A 243 -7.65 1.58 17.56
N ILE A 244 -7.40 0.72 18.54
CA ILE A 244 -8.47 0.03 19.27
C ILE A 244 -9.36 1.04 20.01
N ASN A 245 -8.76 2.01 20.72
CA ASN A 245 -9.52 3.06 21.40
C ASN A 245 -10.37 3.90 20.44
N SER A 246 -9.86 4.22 19.25
CA SER A 246 -10.64 4.96 18.25
C SER A 246 -11.91 4.20 17.85
N LEU A 247 -11.82 2.88 17.63
CA LEU A 247 -12.98 2.04 17.32
C LEU A 247 -13.97 1.99 18.48
N LEU A 248 -13.46 1.73 19.68
CA LEU A 248 -14.26 1.60 20.89
C LEU A 248 -14.99 2.89 21.25
N SER A 249 -14.34 4.06 21.09
CA SER A 249 -14.94 5.38 21.34
C SER A 249 -16.16 5.67 20.47
N LYS A 250 -16.27 5.03 19.31
CA LYS A 250 -17.38 5.15 18.36
C LYS A 250 -18.34 3.95 18.41
N SER A 251 -18.20 3.07 19.40
CA SER A 251 -19.01 1.86 19.58
C SER A 251 -18.87 0.83 18.46
N PHE A 252 -17.79 0.86 17.67
CA PHE A 252 -17.50 -0.13 16.62
C PHE A 252 -16.86 -1.39 17.21
N PHE A 253 -17.61 -2.06 18.10
CA PHE A 253 -17.12 -3.16 18.91
C PHE A 253 -16.66 -4.37 18.09
N ALA A 254 -17.41 -4.76 17.06
CA ALA A 254 -17.06 -5.90 16.20
C ALA A 254 -15.71 -5.70 15.49
N SER A 255 -15.48 -4.50 14.94
CA SER A 255 -14.21 -4.13 14.30
C SER A 255 -13.06 -4.07 15.31
N ALA A 256 -13.31 -3.56 16.52
CA ALA A 256 -12.30 -3.51 17.59
C ALA A 256 -11.85 -4.91 18.02
N ILE A 257 -12.82 -5.82 18.18
CA ILE A 257 -12.56 -7.23 18.51
C ILE A 257 -11.80 -7.91 17.37
N THR A 258 -12.22 -7.68 16.12
CA THR A 258 -11.56 -8.26 14.93
C THR A 258 -10.10 -7.80 14.84
N LEU A 259 -9.85 -6.49 15.01
CA LEU A 259 -8.49 -5.94 15.04
C LEU A 259 -7.66 -6.57 16.17
N MET A 260 -8.22 -6.67 17.38
CA MET A 260 -7.53 -7.30 18.51
C MET A 260 -7.18 -8.77 18.25
N GLY A 261 -8.11 -9.55 17.68
CA GLY A 261 -7.85 -10.93 17.25
C GLY A 261 -6.67 -11.03 16.29
N PHE A 262 -6.68 -10.20 15.24
CA PHE A 262 -5.58 -10.15 14.27
C PHE A 262 -4.23 -9.77 14.87
N ILE A 263 -4.20 -8.85 15.83
CA ILE A 263 -2.98 -8.44 16.53
C ILE A 263 -2.38 -9.60 17.30
N LEU A 264 -3.23 -10.29 18.05
CA LEU A 264 -2.85 -11.39 18.91
C LEU A 264 -2.46 -12.64 18.12
N SER A 265 -3.00 -12.82 16.91
CA SER A 265 -2.67 -13.96 16.03
C SER A 265 -1.35 -13.80 15.26
N VAL A 266 -0.64 -12.68 15.43
CA VAL A 266 0.66 -12.45 14.76
C VAL A 266 1.71 -13.44 15.32
N PRO A 267 2.31 -14.30 14.47
CA PRO A 267 3.36 -15.22 14.93
C PRO A 267 4.56 -14.46 15.50
N GLY A 268 5.11 -14.95 16.62
CA GLY A 268 6.33 -14.41 17.24
C GLY A 268 6.14 -13.17 18.13
N ARG A 269 5.01 -12.47 18.03
CA ARG A 269 4.74 -11.24 18.80
C ARG A 269 4.61 -11.48 20.30
N TYR A 270 3.96 -12.57 20.68
CA TYR A 270 3.78 -12.97 22.08
C TYR A 270 4.29 -14.40 22.24
N ALA A 271 5.10 -14.63 23.29
CA ALA A 271 5.57 -15.98 23.62
C ALA A 271 4.41 -16.88 24.08
N SER A 272 3.41 -16.30 24.75
CA SER A 272 2.12 -16.92 25.05
C SER A 272 1.03 -15.86 25.24
N ILE A 273 -0.23 -16.25 25.00
CA ILE A 273 -1.40 -15.39 25.18
C ILE A 273 -2.10 -15.75 26.50
N SER A 274 -2.08 -14.81 27.45
CA SER A 274 -2.76 -14.93 28.75
C SER A 274 -4.18 -14.35 28.75
N THR A 275 -4.93 -14.57 29.84
CA THR A 275 -6.29 -14.03 30.03
C THR A 275 -6.38 -12.50 29.94
N LYS A 276 -5.29 -11.77 30.23
CA LYS A 276 -5.24 -10.30 30.08
C LYS A 276 -5.24 -9.84 28.62
N HIS A 277 -4.73 -10.66 27.71
CA HIS A 277 -4.67 -10.34 26.28
C HIS A 277 -6.05 -10.42 25.62
N ILE A 278 -6.86 -11.37 26.07
CA ILE A 278 -8.12 -11.71 25.40
C ILE A 278 -9.35 -11.08 26.07
N GLN A 279 -9.18 -10.21 27.07
CA GLN A 279 -10.30 -9.62 27.82
C GLN A 279 -11.34 -8.97 26.89
N LEU A 280 -10.87 -8.18 25.90
CA LEU A 280 -11.76 -7.56 24.92
C LEU A 280 -12.50 -8.61 24.04
N LEU A 281 -11.84 -9.73 23.73
CA LEU A 281 -12.39 -10.78 22.88
C LEU A 281 -13.47 -11.59 23.63
N ILE A 282 -13.28 -11.86 24.92
CA ILE A 282 -14.24 -12.66 25.71
C ILE A 282 -15.37 -11.83 26.32
N MET A 283 -15.21 -10.51 26.42
CA MET A 283 -16.18 -9.61 27.03
C MET A 283 -17.62 -9.76 26.48
N PRO A 284 -17.86 -9.88 25.16
CA PRO A 284 -19.22 -10.10 24.65
C PRO A 284 -19.88 -11.37 25.19
N LEU A 285 -19.09 -12.44 25.35
CA LEU A 285 -19.54 -13.76 25.79
C LEU A 285 -19.83 -13.75 27.30
N GLN A 286 -19.02 -13.03 28.06
CA GLN A 286 -19.24 -12.77 29.50
C GLN A 286 -20.52 -11.97 29.74
N ILE A 287 -20.77 -10.95 28.91
CA ILE A 287 -22.01 -10.16 28.97
C ILE A 287 -23.23 -11.05 28.70
N LEU A 288 -23.18 -11.92 27.68
CA LEU A 288 -24.29 -12.82 27.34
C LEU A 288 -24.56 -13.89 28.40
N SER A 289 -23.50 -14.43 29.01
CA SER A 289 -23.61 -15.42 30.09
C SER A 289 -23.98 -14.81 31.45
N GLY A 290 -24.08 -13.48 31.54
CA GLY A 290 -24.36 -12.78 32.80
C GLY A 290 -23.21 -12.78 33.81
N ASN A 291 -22.03 -13.27 33.43
CA ASN A 291 -20.84 -13.36 34.28
C ASN A 291 -19.84 -12.25 33.90
N ILE A 292 -20.20 -11.01 34.22
CA ILE A 292 -19.42 -9.82 33.86
C ILE A 292 -18.25 -9.67 34.84
N ALA A 293 -17.09 -10.18 34.43
CA ALA A 293 -15.82 -9.92 35.11
C ALA A 293 -14.95 -9.03 34.22
N VAL A 294 -14.75 -7.77 34.63
CA VAL A 294 -13.85 -6.86 33.92
C VAL A 294 -12.44 -7.00 34.49
N GLY A 295 -11.55 -7.67 33.76
CA GLY A 295 -10.15 -7.83 34.13
C GLY A 295 -9.27 -6.66 33.72
N GLU A 296 -7.97 -6.77 34.04
CA GLU A 296 -6.94 -5.91 33.46
C GLU A 296 -6.64 -6.32 32.02
N ASP A 297 -6.37 -5.32 31.17
CA ASP A 297 -5.99 -5.50 29.77
C ASP A 297 -4.56 -5.02 29.53
N ILE A 298 -3.81 -5.76 28.69
CA ILE A 298 -2.40 -5.46 28.43
C ILE A 298 -2.19 -4.14 27.66
N PHE A 299 -3.20 -3.65 26.95
CA PHE A 299 -3.16 -2.38 26.22
C PHE A 299 -3.71 -1.22 27.06
N HIS A 300 -3.98 -1.43 28.36
CA HIS A 300 -4.54 -0.43 29.26
C HIS A 300 -5.81 0.24 28.67
N LEU A 301 -6.67 -0.56 28.03
CA LEU A 301 -7.96 -0.11 27.53
C LEU A 301 -8.90 0.22 28.70
N PRO A 302 -9.79 1.22 28.57
CA PRO A 302 -10.75 1.58 29.61
C PRO A 302 -11.91 0.56 29.67
N LEU A 303 -11.61 -0.71 29.97
CA LEU A 303 -12.53 -1.83 29.81
C LEU A 303 -13.85 -1.69 30.57
N ASN A 304 -13.88 -1.00 31.72
CA ASN A 304 -15.13 -0.72 32.43
C ASN A 304 -16.12 0.08 31.56
N LYS A 305 -15.65 1.18 30.94
CA LYS A 305 -16.48 2.00 30.05
C LYS A 305 -16.89 1.26 28.78
N VAL A 306 -15.98 0.42 28.27
CA VAL A 306 -16.23 -0.43 27.10
C VAL A 306 -17.30 -1.46 27.42
N CYS A 307 -17.22 -2.13 28.58
CA CYS A 307 -18.16 -3.12 29.05
C CYS A 307 -19.57 -2.54 29.22
N ASP A 308 -19.70 -1.37 29.85
CA ASP A 308 -20.99 -0.69 30.00
C ASP A 308 -21.62 -0.37 28.63
N SER A 309 -20.82 0.18 27.72
CA SER A 309 -21.27 0.59 26.39
C SER A 309 -21.64 -0.63 25.52
N MET A 310 -20.83 -1.69 25.57
CA MET A 310 -21.06 -2.95 24.86
C MET A 310 -22.27 -3.70 25.42
N THR A 311 -22.46 -3.70 26.75
CA THR A 311 -23.65 -4.26 27.39
C THR A 311 -24.92 -3.57 26.89
N LYS A 312 -24.89 -2.24 26.77
CA LYS A 312 -26.00 -1.48 26.19
C LYS A 312 -26.25 -1.88 24.74
N ALA A 313 -25.20 -1.97 23.92
CA ALA A 313 -25.33 -2.36 22.50
C ALA A 313 -25.90 -3.78 22.31
N ILE A 314 -25.42 -4.74 23.10
CA ILE A 314 -25.90 -6.14 23.09
C ILE A 314 -27.37 -6.21 23.53
N ARG A 315 -27.74 -5.51 24.62
CA ARG A 315 -29.13 -5.49 25.13
C ARG A 315 -30.13 -4.86 24.17
N VAL A 316 -29.73 -3.84 23.41
CA VAL A 316 -30.57 -3.17 22.40
C VAL A 316 -30.54 -3.92 21.05
N LYS A 317 -29.76 -5.02 20.95
CA LYS A 317 -29.64 -5.91 19.78
C LYS A 317 -29.19 -5.24 18.47
N VAL A 318 -28.68 -4.01 18.51
CA VAL A 318 -28.36 -3.23 17.30
C VAL A 318 -27.20 -3.87 16.50
N ASP A 319 -26.25 -4.53 17.18
CA ASP A 319 -25.13 -5.24 16.53
C ASP A 319 -24.69 -6.51 17.26
N CYS A 320 -25.55 -7.06 18.14
CA CYS A 320 -25.21 -8.19 19.00
C CYS A 320 -24.60 -9.36 18.22
N THR A 321 -25.22 -9.76 17.10
CA THR A 321 -24.74 -10.89 16.28
C THR A 321 -23.34 -10.63 15.70
N LYS A 322 -23.08 -9.43 15.19
CA LYS A 322 -21.76 -9.09 14.62
C LYS A 322 -20.67 -9.12 15.70
N ILE A 323 -20.95 -8.54 16.87
CA ILE A 323 -20.01 -8.49 17.99
C ILE A 323 -19.64 -9.90 18.45
N VAL A 324 -20.64 -10.78 18.59
CA VAL A 324 -20.46 -12.17 19.01
C VAL A 324 -19.70 -12.98 17.96
N ILE A 325 -20.06 -12.86 16.68
CA ILE A 325 -19.35 -13.55 15.59
C ILE A 325 -17.89 -13.11 15.54
N SER A 326 -17.61 -11.80 15.58
CA SER A 326 -16.24 -11.29 15.61
C SER A 326 -15.45 -11.81 16.80
N SER A 327 -16.06 -11.90 17.98
CA SER A 327 -15.46 -12.47 19.19
C SER A 327 -15.09 -13.95 19.00
N LEU A 328 -16.03 -14.76 18.51
CA LEU A 328 -15.79 -16.19 18.28
C LEU A 328 -14.70 -16.43 17.22
N LEU A 329 -14.72 -15.69 16.11
CA LEU A 329 -13.70 -15.80 15.05
C LEU A 329 -12.32 -15.38 15.57
N ALA A 330 -12.23 -14.23 16.24
CA ALA A 330 -10.98 -13.76 16.82
C ALA A 330 -10.39 -14.76 17.82
N LEU A 331 -11.23 -15.34 18.69
CA LEU A 331 -10.81 -16.35 19.65
C LEU A 331 -10.33 -17.63 18.97
N ALA A 332 -11.03 -18.10 17.93
CA ALA A 332 -10.62 -19.27 17.16
C ALA A 332 -9.22 -19.08 16.54
N ASP A 333 -8.95 -17.90 15.98
CA ASP A 333 -7.67 -17.56 15.35
C ASP A 333 -6.50 -17.54 16.34
N VAL A 334 -6.75 -17.19 17.62
CA VAL A 334 -5.70 -17.11 18.65
C VAL A 334 -5.64 -18.35 19.55
N THR A 335 -6.57 -19.30 19.43
CA THR A 335 -6.69 -20.47 20.33
C THR A 335 -5.40 -21.29 20.40
N GLN A 336 -4.68 -21.43 19.29
CA GLN A 336 -3.42 -22.20 19.23
C GLN A 336 -2.25 -21.53 19.97
N LEU A 337 -2.40 -20.25 20.31
CA LEU A 337 -1.37 -19.43 20.98
C LEU A 337 -1.72 -19.16 22.46
N MET A 338 -2.89 -19.63 22.92
CA MET A 338 -3.36 -19.44 24.28
C MET A 338 -2.71 -20.40 25.27
N ASP A 339 -2.42 -19.92 26.47
CA ASP A 339 -2.02 -20.79 27.58
C ASP A 339 -3.16 -21.75 27.95
N LEU A 340 -2.80 -22.96 28.42
CA LEU A 340 -3.77 -23.99 28.86
C LEU A 340 -4.76 -23.45 29.91
N GLU A 341 -4.32 -22.56 30.79
CA GLU A 341 -5.17 -21.91 31.80
C GLU A 341 -6.27 -21.04 31.18
N VAL A 342 -6.03 -20.45 30.01
CA VAL A 342 -7.02 -19.65 29.27
C VAL A 342 -8.04 -20.55 28.58
N LEU A 343 -7.63 -21.71 28.06
CA LEU A 343 -8.53 -22.68 27.43
C LEU A 343 -9.50 -23.32 28.44
N HIS A 344 -9.11 -23.38 29.71
CA HIS A 344 -9.95 -23.83 30.81
C HIS A 344 -10.83 -22.74 31.42
N PHE A 345 -10.85 -21.53 30.84
CA PHE A 345 -11.62 -20.43 31.40
C PHE A 345 -13.14 -20.73 31.31
N PRO A 346 -13.91 -20.58 32.41
CA PRO A 346 -15.31 -21.04 32.50
C PRO A 346 -16.23 -20.48 31.41
N SER A 347 -15.91 -19.29 30.89
CA SER A 347 -16.68 -18.55 29.89
C SER A 347 -16.65 -19.16 28.49
N PHE A 348 -15.71 -20.05 28.16
CA PHE A 348 -15.64 -20.70 26.84
C PHE A 348 -16.63 -21.86 26.68
N SER A 349 -17.32 -22.24 27.76
CA SER A 349 -18.40 -23.23 27.73
C SER A 349 -19.70 -22.60 27.18
N ILE A 350 -19.67 -22.10 25.94
CA ILE A 350 -20.86 -21.54 25.31
C ILE A 350 -21.62 -22.71 24.68
N VAL A 351 -22.73 -23.08 25.31
CA VAL A 351 -23.75 -23.90 24.66
C VAL A 351 -24.50 -22.98 23.69
N ILE A 352 -24.16 -23.04 22.41
CA ILE A 352 -24.97 -22.44 21.35
C ILE A 352 -26.19 -23.36 21.17
N THR A 353 -27.28 -23.08 21.90
CA THR A 353 -28.61 -23.60 21.54
C THR A 353 -29.08 -22.84 20.30
N VAL A 354 -29.06 -23.52 19.15
CA VAL A 354 -29.62 -23.05 17.87
C VAL A 354 -31.15 -22.95 17.96
#